data_AF-B2IIN4-F1
#
_entry.id   AF-B2IIN4-F1
#
_cell.length_a   1.000
_cell.length_b   1.000
_cell.length_c   1.000
_cell.angle_alpha   90.00
_cell.angle_beta   90.00
_cell.angle_gamma   90.00
#
_symmetry.space_group_name_H-M   'P 1'
#
loop_
_entity.id
_entity.type
_entity.pdbx_description
1 polymer ?
#
loop_
_entity_poly.entity_id
_entity_poly.type
_entity_poly.pdbx_seq_one_letter_code
_entity_poly.pdbx_strand_id
1 'polypeptide(L)'
;MVQMLKSVEHAFLAKLLIYTLIAFLPSEIAIAAETEFYSQCHKLLPIADEFARECQEQARPFSRTFHPSGGPRGEVESYSIHFKPLNTPSHFVLGCVLNFKHKLDFVGLYYTARPLDMSQFNSYGIVFVDPDDNGGLIIDGIQNTFIAVRQFVTNIIPARLEGRPQNCDDAGLEAIGDAVATTRQSERFRKVDDNNEEYCMVDYCVTNTYNAFISKHTAPIIYGEHHLFMIDGNGSILIDASHYKKVCAGWKGNAAMSYNIIYEMCSISKIN
;
A
#
# COMPACT_ATOMS: atom_id res chain seq x y z
N MET A 1 56.21 -8.76 -52.68
CA MET A 1 55.01 -9.55 -52.30
C MET A 1 54.94 -9.94 -50.81
N VAL A 2 55.83 -9.44 -49.94
CA VAL A 2 55.85 -9.76 -48.50
C VAL A 2 55.27 -8.63 -47.63
N GLN A 3 55.10 -7.43 -48.19
CA GLN A 3 54.64 -6.24 -47.46
C GLN A 3 53.12 -6.09 -47.35
N MET A 4 52.34 -6.75 -48.22
CA MET A 4 50.86 -6.70 -48.19
C MET A 4 50.23 -7.61 -47.11
N LEU A 5 50.94 -8.62 -46.61
CA LEU A 5 50.40 -9.57 -45.62
C LEU A 5 50.36 -8.98 -44.20
N LYS A 6 51.30 -8.10 -43.83
CA LYS A 6 51.33 -7.48 -42.49
C LYS A 6 50.20 -6.47 -42.27
N SER A 7 49.69 -5.83 -43.33
CA SER A 7 48.64 -4.82 -43.22
C SER A 7 47.26 -5.41 -42.88
N VAL A 8 47.01 -6.68 -43.21
CA VAL A 8 45.70 -7.31 -43.03
C VAL A 8 45.53 -7.84 -41.61
N GLU A 9 46.60 -8.34 -40.97
CA GLU A 9 46.56 -8.84 -39.59
C GLU A 9 46.30 -7.72 -38.57
N HIS A 10 46.86 -6.53 -38.77
CA HIS A 10 46.66 -5.40 -37.86
C HIS A 10 45.24 -4.82 -37.94
N ALA A 11 44.61 -4.85 -39.12
CA ALA A 11 43.23 -4.41 -39.31
C ALA A 11 42.22 -5.40 -38.69
N PHE A 12 42.57 -6.69 -38.64
CA PHE A 12 41.73 -7.73 -38.03
C PHE A 12 41.80 -7.69 -36.50
N LEU A 13 43.00 -7.51 -35.93
CA LEU A 13 43.20 -7.33 -34.49
C LEU A 13 42.55 -6.04 -33.95
N ALA A 14 42.61 -4.94 -34.70
CA ALA A 14 41.94 -3.69 -34.33
C ALA A 14 40.41 -3.81 -34.34
N LYS A 15 39.85 -4.56 -35.30
CA LYS A 15 38.40 -4.85 -35.33
C LYS A 15 37.99 -5.78 -34.17
N LEU A 16 38.79 -6.79 -33.84
CA LEU A 16 38.50 -7.70 -32.72
C LEU A 16 38.50 -6.95 -31.36
N LEU A 17 39.39 -5.97 -31.19
CA LEU A 17 39.46 -5.10 -30.01
C LEU A 17 38.26 -4.16 -29.88
N ILE A 18 37.71 -3.66 -30.99
CA ILE A 18 36.49 -2.84 -30.98
C ILE A 18 35.26 -3.69 -30.61
N TYR A 19 35.18 -4.94 -31.09
CA TYR A 19 34.08 -5.85 -30.71
C TYR A 19 34.15 -6.31 -29.25
N THR A 20 35.35 -6.44 -28.68
CA THR A 20 35.51 -6.76 -27.26
C THR A 20 35.25 -5.56 -26.35
N LEU A 21 35.54 -4.32 -26.78
CA LEU A 21 35.20 -3.13 -26.00
C LEU A 21 33.68 -2.85 -25.94
N ILE A 22 32.93 -3.16 -27.00
CA ILE A 22 31.46 -3.02 -27.02
C ILE A 22 30.76 -4.10 -26.17
N ALA A 23 31.41 -5.25 -25.97
CA ALA A 23 30.91 -6.32 -25.09
C ALA A 23 31.09 -6.03 -23.57
N PHE A 24 31.83 -4.97 -23.21
CA PHE A 24 31.94 -4.44 -21.85
C PHE A 24 31.12 -3.16 -21.66
N LEU A 25 30.09 -2.92 -22.49
CA LEU A 25 29.03 -2.01 -22.08
C LEU A 25 28.45 -2.57 -20.78
N PRO A 26 28.50 -1.82 -19.65
CA PRO A 26 27.81 -2.24 -18.45
C PRO A 26 26.36 -2.41 -18.88
N SER A 27 25.87 -3.64 -18.81
CA SER A 27 24.44 -3.89 -18.77
C SER A 27 23.93 -2.96 -17.69
N GLU A 28 23.21 -1.92 -18.11
CA GLU A 28 22.44 -1.07 -17.21
C GLU A 28 21.63 -2.04 -16.39
N ILE A 29 22.09 -2.27 -15.16
CA ILE A 29 21.25 -2.86 -14.14
C ILE A 29 20.16 -1.82 -14.04
N ALA A 30 19.05 -2.06 -14.72
CA ALA A 30 17.83 -1.32 -14.52
C ALA A 30 17.49 -1.58 -13.06
N ILE A 31 18.02 -0.73 -12.17
CA ILE A 31 17.60 -0.66 -10.79
C ILE A 31 16.11 -0.37 -10.91
N ALA A 32 15.28 -1.36 -10.60
CA ALA A 32 13.84 -1.20 -10.63
C ALA A 32 13.54 0.09 -9.83
N ALA A 33 12.85 1.03 -10.48
CA ALA A 33 12.55 2.30 -9.84
C ALA A 33 11.87 2.04 -8.50
N GLU A 34 12.31 2.74 -7.46
CA GLU A 34 11.70 2.65 -6.14
C GLU A 34 10.20 2.99 -6.27
N THR A 35 9.34 2.11 -5.76
CA THR A 35 7.89 2.33 -5.77
C THR A 35 7.53 3.52 -4.90
N GLU A 36 6.40 4.17 -5.16
CA GLU A 36 5.91 5.29 -4.33
C GLU A 36 5.85 4.94 -2.84
N PHE A 37 5.35 3.73 -2.51
CA PHE A 37 5.26 3.24 -1.15
C PHE A 37 6.62 3.26 -0.42
N TYR A 38 7.64 2.60 -0.96
CA TYR A 38 8.96 2.54 -0.34
C TYR A 38 9.62 3.92 -0.27
N SER A 39 9.45 4.74 -1.29
CA SER A 39 9.95 6.12 -1.29
C SER A 39 9.34 6.94 -0.14
N GLN A 40 8.02 6.85 0.07
CA GLN A 40 7.35 7.50 1.19
C GLN A 40 7.73 6.88 2.53
N CYS A 41 7.89 5.56 2.60
CA CYS A 41 8.30 4.87 3.81
C CYS A 41 9.66 5.36 4.30
N HIS A 42 10.68 5.31 3.44
CA HIS A 42 12.03 5.74 3.78
C HIS A 42 12.09 7.23 4.15
N LYS A 43 11.25 8.05 3.53
CA LYS A 43 11.11 9.47 3.85
C LYS A 43 10.46 9.72 5.21
N LEU A 44 9.45 8.94 5.59
CA LEU A 44 8.59 9.22 6.73
C LEU A 44 8.98 8.45 8.01
N LEU A 45 9.65 7.31 7.89
CA LEU A 45 10.12 6.53 9.04
C LEU A 45 11.04 7.35 9.98
N PRO A 46 12.01 8.15 9.50
CA PRO A 46 12.89 8.94 10.38
C PRO A 46 12.17 9.96 11.26
N ILE A 47 10.96 10.40 10.87
CA ILE A 47 10.17 11.39 11.62
C ILE A 47 9.01 10.74 12.41
N ALA A 48 8.90 9.40 12.41
CA ALA A 48 7.79 8.68 13.01
C ALA A 48 7.64 8.97 14.52
N ASP A 49 8.75 9.02 15.26
CA ASP A 49 8.76 9.27 16.71
C ASP A 49 8.39 10.71 17.08
N GLU A 50 8.75 11.67 16.24
CA GLU A 50 8.31 13.06 16.40
C GLU A 50 6.80 13.15 16.14
N PHE A 51 6.34 12.54 15.05
CA PHE A 51 4.93 12.51 14.69
C PHE A 51 4.07 11.72 15.71
N ALA A 52 4.59 10.67 16.34
CA ALA A 52 3.89 9.94 17.38
C ALA A 52 3.61 10.81 18.62
N ARG A 53 4.54 11.71 18.97
CA ARG A 53 4.34 12.71 20.03
C ARG A 53 3.34 13.77 19.61
N GLU A 54 3.48 14.31 18.39
CA GLU A 54 2.52 15.24 17.79
C GLU A 54 1.09 14.67 17.82
N CYS A 55 0.95 13.40 17.45
CA CYS A 55 -0.30 12.66 17.47
C CYS A 55 -0.93 12.61 18.86
N GLN A 56 -0.15 12.30 19.91
CA GLN A 56 -0.67 12.25 21.28
C GLN A 56 -1.22 13.60 21.76
N GLU A 57 -0.70 14.70 21.23
CA GLU A 57 -1.11 16.05 21.58
C GLU A 57 -2.26 16.58 20.72
N GLN A 58 -2.29 16.22 19.44
CA GLN A 58 -3.13 16.88 18.43
C GLN A 58 -4.21 15.97 17.82
N ALA A 59 -4.21 14.66 18.12
CA ALA A 59 -5.20 13.75 17.56
C ALA A 59 -6.62 14.19 17.89
N ARG A 60 -7.45 14.21 16.85
CA ARG A 60 -8.82 14.70 16.91
C ARG A 60 -9.74 13.54 17.28
N PRO A 61 -10.63 13.72 18.28
CA PRO A 61 -11.48 12.65 18.75
C PRO A 61 -12.59 12.34 17.72
N PHE A 62 -12.87 11.06 17.59
CA PHE A 62 -14.03 10.50 16.91
C PHE A 62 -14.71 9.52 17.87
N SER A 63 -15.99 9.75 18.12
CA SER A 63 -16.78 8.87 18.97
C SER A 63 -18.07 8.49 18.27
N ARG A 64 -18.39 7.20 18.27
CA ARG A 64 -19.69 6.69 17.82
C ARG A 64 -20.27 5.74 18.85
N THR A 65 -21.58 5.58 18.81
CA THR A 65 -22.27 4.51 19.55
C THR A 65 -22.56 3.39 18.58
N PHE A 66 -22.07 2.18 18.87
CA PHE A 66 -22.41 0.99 18.11
C PHE A 66 -23.27 0.05 18.95
N HIS A 67 -24.08 -0.77 18.29
CA HIS A 67 -25.01 -1.69 18.95
C HIS A 67 -24.58 -3.12 18.62
N PRO A 68 -23.78 -3.78 19.48
CA PRO A 68 -23.33 -5.15 19.23
C PRO A 68 -24.54 -6.06 19.02
N SER A 69 -24.54 -6.83 17.92
CA SER A 69 -25.62 -7.75 17.54
C SER A 69 -27.02 -7.11 17.39
N GLY A 70 -27.10 -5.79 17.17
CA GLY A 70 -28.38 -5.08 17.06
C GLY A 70 -29.14 -4.94 18.39
N GLY A 71 -28.46 -5.16 19.51
CA GLY A 71 -29.05 -5.05 20.84
C GLY A 71 -29.40 -3.61 21.24
N PRO A 72 -30.27 -3.41 22.24
CA PRO A 72 -30.68 -2.09 22.70
C PRO A 72 -29.57 -1.33 23.44
N ARG A 73 -28.55 -2.04 23.91
CA ARG A 73 -27.41 -1.45 24.63
C ARG A 73 -26.38 -0.98 23.61
N GLY A 74 -26.24 0.35 23.50
CA GLY A 74 -25.16 0.96 22.75
C GLY A 74 -23.85 0.89 23.56
N GLU A 75 -22.76 0.60 22.87
CA GLU A 75 -21.40 0.71 23.38
C GLU A 75 -20.73 1.90 22.70
N VAL A 76 -20.07 2.74 23.50
CA VAL A 76 -19.34 3.90 22.98
C VAL A 76 -17.97 3.43 22.54
N GLU A 77 -17.70 3.64 21.26
CA GLU A 77 -16.40 3.45 20.66
C GLU A 77 -15.80 4.83 20.41
N SER A 78 -14.63 5.08 21.00
CA SER A 78 -13.95 6.37 20.92
C SER A 78 -12.51 6.13 20.51
N TYR A 79 -12.11 6.79 19.43
CA TYR A 79 -10.74 6.81 18.91
C TYR A 79 -10.35 8.26 18.67
N SER A 80 -9.06 8.52 18.51
CA SER A 80 -8.60 9.80 18.00
C SER A 80 -7.64 9.55 16.85
N ILE A 81 -7.69 10.38 15.81
CA ILE A 81 -6.78 10.25 14.66
C ILE A 81 -6.10 11.57 14.34
N HIS A 82 -4.88 11.46 13.82
CA HIS A 82 -4.11 12.59 13.30
C HIS A 82 -3.42 12.16 12.02
N PHE A 83 -3.36 13.05 11.04
CA PHE A 83 -2.61 12.82 9.82
C PHE A 83 -1.61 13.95 9.60
N LYS A 84 -0.40 13.60 9.17
CA LYS A 84 0.62 14.59 8.83
C LYS A 84 0.25 15.23 7.49
N PRO A 85 0.15 16.57 7.42
CA PRO A 85 0.02 17.26 6.14
C PRO A 85 1.23 16.95 5.24
N LEU A 86 0.96 16.82 3.94
CA LEU A 86 1.99 16.65 2.91
C LEU A 86 2.02 17.87 2.01
N ASN A 87 3.23 18.25 1.59
CA ASN A 87 3.44 19.36 0.66
C ASN A 87 3.20 18.96 -0.81
N THR A 88 2.97 17.69 -1.08
CA THR A 88 2.78 17.12 -2.42
C THR A 88 1.71 16.03 -2.34
N PRO A 89 0.84 15.89 -3.35
CA PRO A 89 -0.11 14.79 -3.43
C PRO A 89 0.62 13.44 -3.38
N SER A 90 0.03 12.48 -2.66
CA SER A 90 0.58 11.13 -2.47
C SER A 90 -0.58 10.19 -2.16
N HIS A 91 -0.49 8.94 -2.62
CA HIS A 91 -1.38 7.88 -2.18
C HIS A 91 -1.08 7.44 -0.75
N PHE A 92 0.17 7.63 -0.31
CA PHE A 92 0.65 7.21 1.00
C PHE A 92 0.89 8.41 1.91
N VAL A 93 0.22 8.43 3.06
CA VAL A 93 0.28 9.52 4.04
C VAL A 93 0.65 9.00 5.42
N LEU A 94 1.39 9.80 6.19
CA LEU A 94 1.68 9.46 7.59
C LEU A 94 0.46 9.78 8.45
N GLY A 95 0.01 8.82 9.25
CA GLY A 95 -1.11 9.00 10.17
C GLY A 95 -0.95 8.20 11.45
N CYS A 96 -1.87 8.43 12.39
CA CYS A 96 -1.92 7.70 13.65
C CYS A 96 -3.36 7.49 14.14
N VAL A 97 -3.51 6.51 15.03
CA VAL A 97 -4.70 6.30 15.86
C VAL A 97 -4.30 6.23 17.33
N LEU A 98 -5.07 6.91 18.17
CA LEU A 98 -5.15 6.67 19.60
C LEU A 98 -6.41 5.85 19.90
N ASN A 99 -6.27 4.79 20.68
CA ASN A 99 -7.40 3.99 21.12
C ASN A 99 -8.27 4.71 22.16
N PHE A 100 -9.34 4.03 22.61
CA PHE A 100 -10.27 4.52 23.62
C PHE A 100 -9.63 4.87 24.98
N LYS A 101 -8.40 4.43 25.24
CA LYS A 101 -7.61 4.82 26.43
C LYS A 101 -6.66 6.00 26.15
N HIS A 102 -6.78 6.63 24.99
CA HIS A 102 -5.88 7.65 24.45
C HIS A 102 -4.42 7.18 24.43
N LYS A 103 -4.21 5.88 24.21
CA LYS A 103 -2.88 5.32 23.99
C LYS A 103 -2.65 5.13 22.50
N LEU A 104 -1.40 5.31 22.09
CA LEU A 104 -0.97 5.09 20.72
C LEU A 104 -1.27 3.64 20.32
N ASP A 105 -2.12 3.48 19.30
CA ASP A 105 -2.55 2.18 18.78
C ASP A 105 -1.84 1.89 17.45
N PHE A 106 -1.77 2.91 16.59
CA PHE A 106 -1.10 2.86 15.29
C PHE A 106 -0.37 4.17 15.01
N VAL A 107 0.81 4.06 14.41
CA VAL A 107 1.49 5.13 13.67
C VAL A 107 2.12 4.51 12.44
N GLY A 108 1.93 5.11 11.28
CA GLY A 108 2.51 4.58 10.06
C GLY A 108 1.87 5.12 8.79
N LEU A 109 2.04 4.37 7.71
CA LEU A 109 1.52 4.76 6.41
C LEU A 109 0.07 4.33 6.26
N TYR A 110 -0.72 5.29 5.79
CA TYR A 110 -2.06 5.09 5.29
C TYR A 110 -2.08 5.20 3.78
N TYR A 111 -2.87 4.35 3.13
CA TYR A 111 -3.18 4.47 1.71
C TYR A 111 -4.53 5.18 1.50
N THR A 112 -4.62 6.01 0.48
CA THR A 112 -5.88 6.55 -0.03
C THR A 112 -5.96 6.42 -1.55
N ALA A 113 -7.15 6.16 -2.07
CA ALA A 113 -7.39 5.96 -3.50
C ALA A 113 -7.25 7.25 -4.33
N ARG A 114 -7.19 8.41 -3.69
CA ARG A 114 -7.04 9.72 -4.35
C ARG A 114 -5.81 10.41 -3.75
N PRO A 115 -4.80 10.77 -4.56
CA PRO A 115 -3.76 11.67 -4.07
C PRO A 115 -4.41 13.03 -3.82
N LEU A 116 -4.54 13.45 -2.56
CA LEU A 116 -5.18 14.73 -2.23
C LEU A 116 -4.11 15.75 -1.79
N ASP A 117 -4.46 17.02 -1.92
CA ASP A 117 -3.73 18.10 -1.24
C ASP A 117 -4.09 18.04 0.26
N MET A 118 -3.12 17.57 1.05
CA MET A 118 -3.32 17.23 2.45
C MET A 118 -3.07 18.41 3.39
N SER A 119 -2.88 19.63 2.86
CA SER A 119 -2.51 20.81 3.65
C SER A 119 -3.53 21.16 4.76
N GLN A 120 -4.80 20.74 4.60
CA GLN A 120 -5.91 21.01 5.53
C GLN A 120 -6.49 19.77 6.22
N PHE A 121 -5.72 18.68 6.31
CA PHE A 121 -6.20 17.41 6.88
C PHE A 121 -6.86 17.51 8.25
N ASN A 122 -6.33 18.39 9.09
CA ASN A 122 -6.80 18.54 10.46
C ASN A 122 -8.05 19.43 10.60
N SER A 123 -8.59 20.00 9.52
CA SER A 123 -9.91 20.67 9.51
C SER A 123 -11.05 19.81 8.98
N TYR A 124 -10.78 18.72 8.27
CA TYR A 124 -11.83 17.86 7.68
C TYR A 124 -12.55 17.01 8.73
N GLY A 125 -13.87 16.83 8.58
CA GLY A 125 -14.66 16.02 9.51
C GLY A 125 -14.29 14.54 9.44
N ILE A 126 -14.18 13.87 10.59
CA ILE A 126 -13.94 12.42 10.68
C ILE A 126 -15.28 11.70 10.54
N VAL A 127 -15.38 10.75 9.61
CA VAL A 127 -16.58 9.94 9.34
C VAL A 127 -16.55 8.63 10.12
N PHE A 128 -15.39 7.99 10.16
CA PHE A 128 -15.19 6.75 10.88
C PHE A 128 -13.73 6.58 11.30
N VAL A 129 -13.56 5.79 12.35
CA VAL A 129 -12.33 5.08 12.70
C VAL A 129 -12.76 3.66 13.02
N ASP A 130 -12.07 2.66 12.48
CA ASP A 130 -12.42 1.26 12.69
C ASP A 130 -11.39 0.50 13.56
N PRO A 131 -11.71 -0.71 14.01
CA PRO A 131 -10.81 -1.49 14.86
C PRO A 131 -9.47 -1.89 14.21
N ASP A 132 -9.35 -1.81 12.89
CA ASP A 132 -8.12 -2.09 12.12
C ASP A 132 -7.30 -0.81 11.87
N ASP A 133 -7.61 0.25 12.63
CA ASP A 133 -6.98 1.57 12.59
C ASP A 133 -7.25 2.38 11.31
N ASN A 134 -8.20 1.98 10.48
CA ASN A 134 -8.53 2.75 9.28
C ASN A 134 -9.32 3.99 9.64
N GLY A 135 -9.14 5.04 8.85
CA GLY A 135 -9.81 6.32 9.03
C GLY A 135 -10.66 6.70 7.82
N GLY A 136 -11.69 7.51 8.05
CA GLY A 136 -12.45 8.17 7.01
C GLY A 136 -12.56 9.66 7.26
N LEU A 137 -12.25 10.48 6.24
CA LEU A 137 -12.44 11.94 6.29
C LEU A 137 -13.46 12.40 5.24
N ILE A 138 -14.22 13.45 5.55
CA ILE A 138 -15.00 14.19 4.55
C ILE A 138 -14.14 15.33 4.00
N ILE A 139 -13.72 15.18 2.75
CA ILE A 139 -12.88 16.15 2.03
C ILE A 139 -13.71 16.65 0.85
N ASP A 140 -13.97 17.95 0.81
CA ASP A 140 -14.83 18.60 -0.21
C ASP A 140 -16.20 17.92 -0.38
N GLY A 141 -16.80 17.48 0.73
CA GLY A 141 -18.10 16.80 0.74
C GLY A 141 -18.06 15.34 0.29
N ILE A 142 -16.89 14.79 0.00
CA ILE A 142 -16.68 13.41 -0.42
C ILE A 142 -16.02 12.62 0.71
N GLN A 143 -16.56 11.44 1.03
CA GLN A 143 -15.90 10.51 1.93
C GLN A 143 -14.66 9.93 1.26
N ASN A 144 -13.51 10.05 1.93
CA ASN A 144 -12.25 9.46 1.52
C ASN A 144 -11.79 8.50 2.62
N THR A 145 -11.49 7.28 2.22
CA THR A 145 -11.00 6.22 3.09
C THR A 145 -9.47 6.19 3.11
N PHE A 146 -8.94 6.01 4.32
CA PHE A 146 -7.52 5.87 4.61
C PHE A 146 -7.30 4.49 5.22
N ILE A 147 -6.65 3.60 4.48
CA ILE A 147 -6.32 2.24 4.95
C ILE A 147 -4.97 2.26 5.67
N ALA A 148 -4.89 1.78 6.90
CA ALA A 148 -3.63 1.54 7.59
C ALA A 148 -2.85 0.39 6.93
N VAL A 149 -1.89 0.72 6.05
CA VAL A 149 -1.17 -0.28 5.23
C VAL A 149 0.14 -0.76 5.86
N ARG A 150 0.82 0.10 6.64
CA ARG A 150 2.12 -0.26 7.24
C ARG A 150 2.33 0.45 8.56
N GLN A 151 2.53 -0.31 9.64
CA GLN A 151 2.88 0.23 10.95
C GLN A 151 4.39 0.54 11.03
N PHE A 152 4.74 1.70 11.58
CA PHE A 152 6.09 1.99 12.05
C PHE A 152 6.26 1.50 13.48
N VAL A 153 7.35 0.81 13.77
CA VAL A 153 7.66 0.24 15.08
C VAL A 153 9.01 0.75 15.53
N THR A 154 9.00 1.38 16.70
CA THR A 154 10.17 2.01 17.32
C THR A 154 10.12 1.77 18.83
N ASN A 155 11.04 2.38 19.58
CA ASN A 155 10.98 2.32 21.05
C ASN A 155 9.77 3.08 21.63
N ILE A 156 9.15 4.00 20.86
CA ILE A 156 8.00 4.81 21.27
C ILE A 156 6.70 4.23 20.69
N ILE A 157 6.77 3.68 19.49
CA ILE A 157 5.61 3.13 18.78
C ILE A 157 5.64 1.60 18.93
N PRO A 158 4.83 1.01 19.83
CA PRO A 158 4.84 -0.43 20.04
C PRO A 158 4.26 -1.17 18.85
N ALA A 159 4.80 -2.36 18.56
CA ALA A 159 4.17 -3.29 17.62
C ALA A 159 2.79 -3.70 18.14
N ARG A 160 1.76 -3.54 17.31
CA ARG A 160 0.39 -4.00 17.61
C ARG A 160 0.06 -5.26 16.84
N LEU A 161 0.38 -5.28 15.55
CA LEU A 161 0.00 -6.35 14.63
C LEU A 161 1.18 -7.29 14.46
N GLU A 162 1.27 -8.31 15.33
CA GLU A 162 2.22 -9.40 15.16
C GLU A 162 1.97 -10.10 13.81
N GLY A 163 3.03 -10.39 13.05
CA GLY A 163 2.93 -11.12 11.77
C GLY A 163 2.70 -10.25 10.53
N ARG A 164 2.46 -8.94 10.67
CA ARG A 164 2.54 -8.00 9.53
C ARG A 164 3.94 -7.41 9.42
N PRO A 165 4.43 -7.13 8.19
CA PRO A 165 5.70 -6.45 8.05
C PRO A 165 5.63 -5.03 8.62
N GLN A 166 6.75 -4.57 9.17
CA GLN A 166 6.84 -3.32 9.92
C GLN A 166 7.78 -2.35 9.20
N ASN A 167 7.76 -1.08 9.58
CA ASN A 167 8.69 -0.08 9.07
C ASN A 167 8.74 -0.08 7.53
N CYS A 168 9.94 -0.07 6.96
CA CYS A 168 10.18 -0.20 5.52
C CYS A 168 10.74 -1.57 5.18
N ASP A 169 10.42 -2.58 6.01
CA ASP A 169 10.83 -3.95 5.77
C ASP A 169 10.33 -4.36 4.38
N ASP A 170 11.24 -4.95 3.60
CA ASP A 170 10.93 -5.39 2.25
C ASP A 170 10.03 -6.61 2.37
N ALA A 171 8.76 -6.35 2.25
CA ALA A 171 7.72 -7.34 2.37
C ALA A 171 6.60 -6.93 1.43
N GLY A 172 6.92 -7.00 0.14
CA GLY A 172 5.90 -7.53 -0.75
C GLY A 172 5.35 -8.78 -0.07
N LEU A 173 4.03 -8.86 0.09
CA LEU A 173 3.39 -10.11 0.52
C LEU A 173 3.90 -11.19 -0.45
N GLU A 174 4.80 -12.05 0.04
CA GLU A 174 5.86 -12.64 -0.80
C GLU A 174 5.32 -13.25 -2.09
N ALA A 175 6.03 -13.02 -3.21
CA ALA A 175 5.80 -13.79 -4.42
C ALA A 175 6.05 -15.26 -4.12
N ILE A 176 5.12 -16.13 -4.53
CA ILE A 176 5.28 -17.58 -4.38
C ILE A 176 6.50 -18.00 -5.21
N GLY A 177 7.65 -18.20 -4.56
CA GLY A 177 8.88 -18.58 -5.25
C GLY A 177 10.19 -18.41 -4.48
N ASP A 178 10.28 -17.52 -3.48
CA ASP A 178 11.54 -17.29 -2.76
C ASP A 178 11.60 -17.98 -1.39
N ALA A 179 12.74 -18.62 -1.12
CA ALA A 179 12.91 -19.65 -0.09
C ALA A 179 13.02 -19.14 1.36
N VAL A 180 12.54 -17.95 1.69
CA VAL A 180 12.68 -17.36 3.05
C VAL A 180 11.34 -17.01 3.66
N ALA A 181 10.36 -17.91 3.51
CA ALA A 181 9.11 -17.84 4.24
C ALA A 181 9.33 -18.06 5.74
N THR A 182 9.47 -16.98 6.51
CA THR A 182 9.46 -17.09 7.97
C THR A 182 8.03 -17.26 8.47
N THR A 183 7.88 -18.29 9.30
CA THR A 183 6.62 -18.81 9.80
C THR A 183 5.88 -17.80 10.67
N ARG A 184 4.79 -17.24 10.15
CA ARG A 184 3.46 -17.01 10.80
C ARG A 184 2.70 -15.98 9.96
N GLN A 185 1.72 -16.45 9.18
CA GLN A 185 0.72 -15.64 8.45
C GLN A 185 1.13 -14.90 7.16
N SER A 186 2.08 -15.39 6.35
CA SER A 186 2.30 -14.71 5.05
C SER A 186 1.22 -15.12 4.05
N GLU A 187 0.16 -14.32 3.97
CA GLU A 187 -0.57 -14.14 2.72
C GLU A 187 0.45 -13.88 1.61
N ARG A 188 0.34 -14.61 0.50
CA ARG A 188 1.25 -14.51 -0.64
C ARG A 188 0.48 -14.22 -1.89
N PHE A 189 1.07 -13.43 -2.77
CA PHE A 189 0.45 -13.05 -4.03
C PHE A 189 1.42 -13.34 -5.16
N ARG A 190 0.94 -14.00 -6.21
CA ARG A 190 1.71 -14.27 -7.42
C ARG A 190 0.92 -13.83 -8.63
N LYS A 191 1.53 -12.97 -9.44
CA LYS A 191 1.02 -12.65 -10.75
C LYS A 191 1.05 -13.88 -11.65
N VAL A 192 -0.11 -14.30 -12.11
CA VAL A 192 -0.27 -15.42 -13.04
C VAL A 192 -0.25 -14.90 -14.47
N ASP A 193 -1.00 -13.83 -14.73
CA ASP A 193 -1.02 -13.10 -16.00
C ASP A 193 -1.48 -11.65 -15.79
N ASP A 194 -1.85 -10.93 -16.85
CA ASP A 194 -2.23 -9.52 -16.78
C ASP A 194 -3.47 -9.22 -15.93
N ASN A 195 -4.39 -10.19 -15.77
CA ASN A 195 -5.65 -10.00 -15.05
C ASN A 195 -5.82 -10.96 -13.88
N ASN A 196 -4.94 -11.95 -13.73
CA ASN A 196 -5.07 -12.98 -12.70
C ASN A 196 -3.92 -12.92 -11.70
N GLU A 197 -4.30 -12.88 -10.42
CA GLU A 197 -3.39 -13.01 -9.29
C GLU A 197 -3.75 -14.28 -8.51
N GLU A 198 -2.74 -15.02 -8.09
CA GLU A 198 -2.87 -16.15 -7.18
C GLU A 198 -2.60 -15.68 -5.75
N TYR A 199 -3.60 -15.78 -4.90
CA TYR A 199 -3.48 -15.60 -3.46
C TYR A 199 -3.26 -16.94 -2.78
N CYS A 200 -2.26 -17.04 -1.91
CA CYS A 200 -2.03 -18.23 -1.10
C CYS A 200 -1.98 -17.92 0.39
N MET A 201 -2.54 -18.83 1.16
CA MET A 201 -2.35 -19.00 2.60
C MET A 201 -1.52 -20.26 2.85
N VAL A 202 -1.25 -20.55 4.12
CA VAL A 202 -0.43 -21.70 4.55
C VAL A 202 -0.90 -23.02 3.94
N ASP A 203 -2.20 -23.19 3.75
CA ASP A 203 -2.86 -24.45 3.41
C ASP A 203 -3.64 -24.43 2.08
N TYR A 204 -3.79 -23.29 1.42
CA TYR A 204 -4.51 -23.21 0.16
C TYR A 204 -4.06 -22.05 -0.73
N CYS A 205 -4.35 -22.18 -2.03
CA CYS A 205 -4.14 -21.15 -3.04
C CYS A 205 -5.41 -20.97 -3.87
N VAL A 206 -5.73 -19.73 -4.22
CA VAL A 206 -6.85 -19.38 -5.11
C VAL A 206 -6.35 -18.39 -6.15
N THR A 207 -6.58 -18.70 -7.41
CA THR A 207 -6.39 -17.74 -8.51
C THR A 207 -7.71 -17.05 -8.80
N ASN A 208 -7.71 -15.72 -8.77
CA ASN A 208 -8.88 -14.91 -9.12
C ASN A 208 -8.53 -13.90 -10.21
N THR A 209 -9.56 -13.44 -10.91
CA THR A 209 -9.45 -12.35 -11.87
C THR A 209 -9.71 -11.02 -11.16
N TYR A 210 -8.82 -10.05 -11.34
CA TYR A 210 -8.90 -8.74 -10.70
C TYR A 210 -9.11 -7.64 -11.73
N ASN A 211 -9.83 -6.60 -11.30
CA ASN A 211 -9.85 -5.32 -11.99
C ASN A 211 -8.82 -4.41 -11.31
N ALA A 212 -7.87 -3.87 -12.09
CA ALA A 212 -6.95 -2.85 -11.64
C ALA A 212 -7.56 -1.45 -11.80
N PHE A 213 -7.43 -0.60 -10.78
CA PHE A 213 -7.91 0.78 -10.76
C PHE A 213 -6.77 1.75 -10.44
N ILE A 214 -6.98 3.03 -10.79
CA ILE A 214 -6.05 4.16 -10.63
C ILE A 214 -4.86 4.08 -11.59
N SER A 215 -4.16 2.94 -11.63
CA SER A 215 -3.02 2.70 -12.51
C SER A 215 -2.97 1.23 -12.94
N LYS A 216 -1.94 0.86 -13.72
CA LYS A 216 -1.68 -0.53 -14.06
C LYS A 216 -0.95 -1.21 -12.91
N HIS A 217 -1.31 -2.46 -12.62
CA HIS A 217 -0.57 -3.28 -11.67
C HIS A 217 0.80 -3.68 -12.23
N THR A 218 1.84 -2.96 -11.79
CA THR A 218 3.23 -3.17 -12.23
C THR A 218 4.22 -3.26 -11.07
N ALA A 219 3.79 -3.01 -9.83
CA ALA A 219 4.62 -3.09 -8.63
C ALA A 219 4.21 -4.29 -7.76
N PRO A 220 5.05 -4.75 -6.82
CA PRO A 220 4.67 -5.77 -5.85
C PRO A 220 3.48 -5.34 -4.98
N ILE A 221 2.67 -6.31 -4.54
CA ILE A 221 1.59 -6.10 -3.58
C ILE A 221 2.15 -5.80 -2.19
N ILE A 222 1.78 -4.65 -1.62
CA ILE A 222 2.25 -4.20 -0.30
C ILE A 222 1.22 -4.44 0.81
N TYR A 223 -0.04 -4.63 0.43
CA TYR A 223 -1.18 -4.79 1.32
C TYR A 223 -2.26 -5.63 0.64
N GLY A 224 -2.88 -6.52 1.40
CA GLY A 224 -4.02 -7.32 0.96
C GLY A 224 -5.02 -7.49 2.11
N GLU A 225 -6.30 -7.51 1.75
CA GLU A 225 -7.38 -8.03 2.60
C GLU A 225 -7.83 -9.35 1.97
N HIS A 226 -7.10 -10.42 2.27
CA HIS A 226 -7.25 -11.73 1.62
C HIS A 226 -7.13 -11.65 0.09
N HIS A 227 -7.94 -12.43 -0.62
CA HIS A 227 -8.04 -12.44 -2.08
C HIS A 227 -9.09 -11.46 -2.64
N LEU A 228 -9.62 -10.53 -1.81
CA LEU A 228 -10.71 -9.65 -2.24
C LEU A 228 -10.20 -8.31 -2.77
N PHE A 229 -9.19 -7.78 -2.09
CA PHE A 229 -8.71 -6.41 -2.28
C PHE A 229 -7.21 -6.36 -2.03
N MET A 230 -6.47 -5.69 -2.91
CA MET A 230 -5.03 -5.49 -2.76
C MET A 230 -4.61 -4.09 -3.19
N ILE A 231 -3.47 -3.65 -2.66
CA ILE A 231 -2.79 -2.42 -3.06
C ILE A 231 -1.35 -2.76 -3.44
N ASP A 232 -0.91 -2.27 -4.59
CA ASP A 232 0.50 -2.39 -5.00
C ASP A 232 1.35 -1.18 -4.57
N GLY A 233 2.67 -1.33 -4.65
CA GLY A 233 3.61 -0.29 -4.21
C GLY A 233 3.51 1.04 -4.96
N ASN A 234 2.86 1.08 -6.13
CA ASN A 234 2.61 2.30 -6.91
C ASN A 234 1.18 2.85 -6.69
N GLY A 235 0.45 2.30 -5.72
CA GLY A 235 -0.89 2.74 -5.36
C GLY A 235 -2.00 2.21 -6.27
N SER A 236 -1.73 1.26 -7.17
CA SER A 236 -2.77 0.56 -7.93
C SER A 236 -3.63 -0.26 -6.97
N ILE A 237 -4.95 -0.23 -7.17
CA ILE A 237 -5.89 -1.08 -6.42
C ILE A 237 -6.28 -2.25 -7.31
N LEU A 238 -6.20 -3.47 -6.77
CA LEU A 238 -6.76 -4.67 -7.40
C LEU A 238 -7.97 -5.14 -6.61
N ILE A 239 -9.10 -5.32 -7.28
CA ILE A 239 -10.35 -5.80 -6.67
C ILE A 239 -10.81 -7.04 -7.44
N ASP A 240 -11.13 -8.11 -6.71
CA ASP A 240 -11.70 -9.32 -7.32
C ASP A 240 -12.91 -8.95 -8.19
N ALA A 241 -12.91 -9.38 -9.44
CA ALA A 241 -13.86 -8.92 -10.44
C ALA A 241 -15.31 -9.31 -10.10
N SER A 242 -15.50 -10.45 -9.41
CA SER A 242 -16.83 -10.87 -8.95
C SER A 242 -17.31 -10.00 -7.79
N HIS A 243 -16.40 -9.67 -6.88
CA HIS A 243 -16.66 -8.83 -5.72
C HIS A 243 -16.97 -7.38 -6.13
N TYR A 244 -16.17 -6.80 -7.03
CA TYR A 244 -16.39 -5.46 -7.59
C TYR A 244 -17.80 -5.31 -8.17
N LYS A 245 -18.22 -6.25 -9.04
CA LYS A 245 -19.56 -6.25 -9.64
C LYS A 245 -20.65 -6.32 -8.58
N LYS A 246 -20.49 -7.19 -7.57
CA LYS A 246 -21.46 -7.36 -6.48
C LYS A 246 -21.62 -6.08 -5.67
N VAL A 247 -20.52 -5.44 -5.26
CA VAL A 247 -20.55 -4.22 -4.45
C VAL A 247 -21.15 -3.06 -5.25
N CYS A 248 -20.73 -2.87 -6.50
CA CYS A 248 -21.25 -1.77 -7.33
C CYS A 248 -22.69 -1.97 -7.82
N ALA A 249 -23.21 -3.21 -7.85
CA ALA A 249 -24.61 -3.48 -8.21
C ALA A 249 -25.60 -3.17 -7.09
N GLY A 250 -25.15 -3.09 -5.83
CA GLY A 250 -26.01 -2.74 -4.71
C GLY A 250 -25.34 -2.96 -3.37
N TRP A 251 -24.89 -1.87 -2.74
CA TRP A 251 -24.38 -1.90 -1.37
C TRP A 251 -25.55 -2.05 -0.39
N LYS A 252 -25.50 -3.08 0.47
CA LYS A 252 -26.52 -3.34 1.50
C LYS A 252 -26.07 -2.94 2.92
N GLY A 253 -25.02 -2.13 3.03
CA GLY A 253 -24.43 -1.78 4.32
C GLY A 253 -23.60 -2.94 4.86
N ASN A 254 -22.29 -2.90 4.60
CA ASN A 254 -21.28 -3.58 5.39
C ASN A 254 -20.18 -2.56 5.65
N ALA A 255 -19.79 -2.40 6.92
CA ALA A 255 -18.87 -1.36 7.38
C ALA A 255 -17.39 -1.73 7.19
N ALA A 256 -17.09 -2.86 6.55
CA ALA A 256 -15.72 -3.26 6.26
C ALA A 256 -15.05 -2.29 5.27
N MET A 257 -13.80 -1.93 5.57
CA MET A 257 -12.97 -0.94 4.88
C MET A 257 -12.91 -1.13 3.36
N SER A 258 -12.74 -2.37 2.88
CA SER A 258 -12.68 -2.72 1.46
C SER A 258 -13.95 -2.30 0.74
N TYR A 259 -15.12 -2.42 1.36
CA TYR A 259 -16.38 -1.99 0.76
C TYR A 259 -16.47 -0.47 0.62
N ASN A 260 -15.93 0.29 1.57
CA ASN A 260 -15.93 1.76 1.50
C ASN A 260 -15.09 2.24 0.31
N ILE A 261 -13.88 1.69 0.11
CA ILE A 261 -13.04 2.04 -1.04
C ILE A 261 -13.67 1.55 -2.35
N ILE A 262 -14.19 0.33 -2.40
CA ILE A 262 -14.85 -0.16 -3.61
C ILE A 262 -16.03 0.77 -3.96
N TYR A 263 -16.80 1.23 -2.97
CA TYR A 263 -17.90 2.17 -3.20
C TYR A 263 -17.42 3.52 -3.73
N GLU A 264 -16.33 4.07 -3.17
CA GLU A 264 -15.66 5.25 -3.72
C GLU A 264 -15.28 5.03 -5.20
N MET A 265 -14.81 3.83 -5.56
CA MET A 265 -14.44 3.47 -6.94
C MET A 265 -15.65 3.21 -7.86
N CYS A 266 -16.79 2.73 -7.35
CA CYS A 266 -18.01 2.54 -8.13
C CYS A 266 -18.54 3.85 -8.73
N SER A 267 -18.19 4.99 -8.13
CA SER A 267 -18.53 6.32 -8.66
C SER A 267 -17.63 6.76 -9.83
N ILE A 268 -16.40 6.24 -9.89
CA ILE A 268 -15.38 6.62 -10.88
C ILE A 268 -15.59 5.87 -12.21
N SER A 269 -16.08 4.63 -12.17
CA SER A 269 -16.37 3.84 -13.38
C SER A 269 -17.63 4.27 -14.15
N LYS A 270 -18.41 5.22 -13.63
CA LYS A 270 -19.57 5.82 -14.33
C LYS A 270 -19.22 7.07 -15.14
N ILE A 271 -17.98 7.55 -15.05
CA ILE A 271 -17.52 8.82 -15.64
C ILE A 271 -16.62 8.55 -16.87
N ASN A 272 -16.17 7.30 -17.07
CA ASN A 272 -15.48 6.84 -18.28
C ASN A 272 -16.36 5.88 -19.08
#